data_AF-A0A7W5P8W6-F1
#
_entry.id   AF-A0A7W5P8W6-F1
#
_cell.length_a   1.000
_cell.length_b   1.000
_cell.length_c   1.000
_cell.angle_alpha   90.00
_cell.angle_beta   90.00
_cell.angle_gamma   90.00
#
_symmetry.space_group_name_H-M   'P 1'
#
loop_
_entity.id
_entity.type
_entity.pdbx_description
1 polymer ?
#
loop_
_entity_poly.entity_id
_entity_poly.type
_entity_poly.pdbx_seq_one_letter_code
_entity_poly.pdbx_strand_id
1 'polypeptide(L)'
;MSDVFPAPPLPAPDPAPGTAASYDEPDEPGPGQRWSTWDDIGVLAGPEPFPAWLVTSDAAIDTELGILKTGKEADVFLLERADADSGVVLAAKRYRSLDHRLFSRDAGYTEGRRMRNSRDRRAAAKGTRHGRAVQAGQWAAAEFDHLARFWSAGLPVPYPVQLDGTELLMELITLADGSGAPRLAQTRPGLPLLETYWAQLVEAMRAMATMGLAHGDLSPFNLLATEDRLVLIDLPQAVDVVANPQGTEYLARDCRNVTTWFRARGLDVDADELLADLLAYAF
;
A
#
# COMPACT_ATOMS: atom_id res chain seq x y z
N MET A 1 13.40 -1.32 93.30
CA MET A 1 13.21 0.09 92.90
C MET A 1 13.86 0.21 91.54
N SER A 2 13.03 0.27 90.50
CA SER A 2 13.42 0.04 89.12
C SER A 2 13.75 1.37 88.45
N ASP A 3 14.99 1.51 87.97
CA ASP A 3 15.44 2.68 87.21
C ASP A 3 14.80 2.71 85.82
N VAL A 4 14.04 3.77 85.54
CA VAL A 4 13.49 4.06 84.21
C VAL A 4 14.38 5.13 83.57
N PHE A 5 15.17 4.73 82.58
CA PHE A 5 15.86 5.67 81.69
C PHE A 5 14.86 6.28 80.70
N PRO A 6 14.94 7.60 80.40
CA PRO A 6 14.11 8.20 79.37
C PRO A 6 14.54 7.71 77.98
N ALA A 7 13.56 7.38 77.14
CA ALA A 7 13.80 6.98 75.76
C ALA A 7 14.41 8.14 74.95
N PRO A 8 15.37 7.87 74.04
CA PRO A 8 15.93 8.90 73.17
C PRO A 8 14.85 9.41 72.19
N PRO A 9 14.93 10.68 71.76
CA PRO A 9 13.99 11.24 70.79
C PRO A 9 14.08 10.50 69.46
N LEU A 10 12.92 10.29 68.83
CA LEU A 10 12.83 9.68 67.50
C LEU A 10 13.58 10.54 66.48
N PRO A 11 14.29 9.91 65.52
CA PRO A 11 14.92 10.65 64.42
C PRO A 11 13.85 11.37 63.60
N ALA A 12 14.18 12.58 63.13
CA ALA A 12 13.33 13.33 62.22
C ALA A 12 13.03 12.49 60.96
N PRO A 13 11.82 12.56 60.40
CA PRO A 13 11.52 11.87 59.15
C PRO A 13 12.48 12.35 58.05
N ASP A 14 12.99 11.42 57.25
CA ASP A 14 13.78 11.75 56.06
C ASP A 14 13.02 12.77 55.20
N PRO A 15 13.70 13.78 54.64
CA PRO A 15 13.06 14.65 53.66
C PRO A 15 12.50 13.77 52.53
N ALA A 16 11.20 13.94 52.27
CA ALA A 16 10.54 13.25 51.16
C ALA A 16 11.40 13.39 49.89
N PRO A 17 11.59 12.32 49.09
CA PRO A 17 12.38 12.40 47.87
C PRO A 17 11.87 13.57 47.04
N GLY A 18 12.72 14.58 46.95
CA GLY A 18 12.43 15.83 46.27
C GLY A 18 12.31 15.59 44.77
N THR A 19 11.50 16.45 44.16
CA THR A 19 11.30 16.63 42.72
C THR A 19 10.71 15.42 42.02
N ALA A 20 9.38 15.49 41.84
CA ALA A 20 8.67 14.84 40.76
C ALA A 20 9.52 14.92 39.49
N ALA A 21 9.79 13.77 38.86
CA ALA A 21 10.14 13.78 37.45
C ALA A 21 9.06 14.61 36.77
N SER A 22 9.43 15.71 36.12
CA SER A 22 8.51 16.39 35.21
C SER A 22 8.13 15.32 34.20
N TYR A 23 6.86 14.90 34.23
CA TYR A 23 6.25 14.38 33.03
C TYR A 23 6.22 15.58 32.09
N ASP A 24 7.25 15.72 31.26
CA ASP A 24 7.10 16.51 30.06
C ASP A 24 5.99 15.81 29.29
N GLU A 25 4.81 16.44 29.25
CA GLU A 25 3.75 15.99 28.37
C GLU A 25 4.38 15.83 26.98
N PRO A 26 4.25 14.66 26.33
CA PRO A 26 4.79 14.49 25.00
C PRO A 26 4.21 15.62 24.14
N ASP A 27 5.10 16.43 23.55
CA ASP A 27 4.71 17.59 22.75
C ASP A 27 3.59 17.16 21.79
N GLU A 28 2.41 17.75 21.94
CA GLU A 28 1.29 17.41 21.07
C GLU A 28 1.69 17.69 19.61
N PRO A 29 1.39 16.79 18.66
CA PRO A 29 1.71 17.00 17.26
C PRO A 29 1.17 18.34 16.76
N GLY A 30 2.00 19.06 16.00
CA GLY A 30 1.64 20.35 15.43
C GLY A 30 0.56 20.26 14.34
N PRO A 31 0.18 21.40 13.73
CA PRO A 31 -0.81 21.42 12.65
C PRO A 31 -0.41 20.50 11.48
N GLY A 32 -1.31 19.59 11.10
CA GLY A 32 -1.06 18.62 10.02
C GLY A 32 -0.20 17.42 10.43
N GLN A 33 0.06 17.25 11.72
CA GLN A 33 0.79 16.12 12.28
C GLN A 33 -0.12 15.24 13.14
N ARG A 34 0.24 13.96 13.24
CA ARG A 34 -0.34 13.00 14.19
C ARG A 34 0.75 12.04 14.66
N TRP A 35 0.55 11.42 15.82
CA TRP A 35 1.33 10.25 16.18
C TRP A 35 1.13 9.14 15.13
N SER A 36 2.20 8.42 14.81
CA SER A 36 2.13 7.27 13.94
C SER A 36 1.16 6.23 14.50
N THR A 37 0.30 5.66 13.65
CA THR A 37 -0.62 4.59 14.04
C THR A 37 0.00 3.20 13.88
N TRP A 38 1.32 3.11 13.68
CA TRP A 38 2.03 1.87 13.36
C TRP A 38 1.72 0.71 14.34
N ASP A 39 1.72 1.00 15.64
CA ASP A 39 1.49 0.03 16.72
C ASP A 39 0.05 0.05 17.28
N ASP A 40 -0.86 0.78 16.62
CA ASP A 40 -2.26 0.85 17.05
C ASP A 40 -3.00 -0.48 16.84
N ILE A 41 -3.89 -0.80 17.79
CA ILE A 41 -4.70 -2.02 17.72
C ILE A 41 -5.62 -1.97 16.48
N GLY A 42 -5.43 -2.95 15.59
CA GLY A 42 -6.25 -3.12 14.38
C GLY A 42 -5.61 -2.56 13.11
N VAL A 43 -4.44 -1.92 13.22
CA VAL A 43 -3.60 -1.59 12.08
C VAL A 43 -2.88 -2.84 11.59
N LEU A 44 -2.87 -3.05 10.27
CA LEU A 44 -2.13 -4.15 9.66
C LEU A 44 -0.79 -3.63 9.17
N ALA A 45 0.31 -4.19 9.67
CA ALA A 45 1.66 -3.91 9.18
C ALA A 45 1.99 -4.74 7.93
N GLY A 46 2.83 -4.19 7.05
CA GLY A 46 3.37 -4.87 5.88
C GLY A 46 4.13 -6.17 6.19
N PRO A 47 4.49 -6.96 5.17
CA PRO A 47 5.18 -8.23 5.38
C PRO A 47 6.62 -8.06 5.88
N GLU A 48 7.06 -8.93 6.79
CA GLU A 48 8.47 -9.04 7.19
C GLU A 48 9.34 -9.74 6.11
N PRO A 49 10.66 -9.45 6.05
CA PRO A 49 11.37 -8.45 6.88
C PRO A 49 11.06 -7.02 6.43
N PHE A 50 10.91 -6.12 7.40
CA PHE A 50 10.64 -4.72 7.11
C PHE A 50 11.82 -4.06 6.38
N PRO A 51 11.55 -3.21 5.37
CA PRO A 51 12.61 -2.46 4.71
C PRO A 51 13.38 -1.58 5.70
N ALA A 52 14.70 -1.50 5.55
CA ALA A 52 15.56 -0.74 6.47
C ALA A 52 15.29 0.78 6.48
N TRP A 53 14.60 1.30 5.46
CA TRP A 53 14.18 2.69 5.39
C TRP A 53 12.91 2.98 6.20
N LEU A 54 12.20 1.94 6.67
CA LEU A 54 10.91 2.11 7.34
C LEU A 54 11.11 2.52 8.79
N VAL A 55 10.46 3.63 9.17
CA VAL A 55 10.36 4.09 10.55
C VAL A 55 9.19 3.37 11.23
N THR A 56 9.51 2.54 12.23
CA THR A 56 8.53 1.74 13.01
C THR A 56 8.48 2.15 14.49
N SER A 57 9.10 3.27 14.86
CA SER A 57 9.14 3.76 16.24
C SER A 57 7.76 4.25 16.72
N ASP A 58 7.36 3.89 17.93
CA ASP A 58 6.11 4.35 18.57
C ASP A 58 6.07 5.88 18.74
N ALA A 59 7.24 6.51 18.82
CA ALA A 59 7.38 7.95 18.94
C ALA A 59 7.45 8.66 17.58
N ALA A 60 7.22 7.95 16.46
CA ALA A 60 7.23 8.56 15.15
C ALA A 60 6.01 9.47 14.94
N ILE A 61 6.21 10.55 14.21
CA ILE A 61 5.19 11.52 13.83
C ILE A 61 4.93 11.39 12.33
N ASP A 62 3.66 11.23 11.96
CA ASP A 62 3.16 11.34 10.60
C ASP A 62 2.81 12.80 10.31
N THR A 63 3.42 13.41 9.28
CA THR A 63 3.21 14.79 8.84
C THR A 63 2.65 14.83 7.41
N GLU A 64 1.50 15.49 7.22
CA GLU A 64 0.90 15.68 5.89
C GLU A 64 1.71 16.67 5.04
N LEU A 65 2.24 16.21 3.92
CA LEU A 65 2.98 17.06 2.97
C LEU A 65 2.11 17.56 1.81
N GLY A 66 0.90 17.01 1.65
CA GLY A 66 -0.10 17.47 0.67
C GLY A 66 -0.58 16.39 -0.29
N ILE A 67 -1.38 16.79 -1.28
CA ILE A 67 -2.00 15.87 -2.24
C ILE A 67 -1.03 15.55 -3.37
N LEU A 68 -0.73 14.25 -3.58
CA LEU A 68 -0.01 13.76 -4.75
C LEU A 68 -0.94 13.61 -5.95
N LYS A 69 -2.12 13.01 -5.73
CA LYS A 69 -3.09 12.73 -6.81
C LYS A 69 -4.51 12.61 -6.28
N THR A 70 -5.45 13.25 -6.96
CA THR A 70 -6.89 13.04 -6.75
C THR A 70 -7.42 11.98 -7.71
N GLY A 71 -8.28 11.09 -7.20
CA GLY A 71 -8.93 10.04 -7.99
C GLY A 71 -10.42 9.94 -7.69
N LYS A 72 -11.14 9.22 -8.56
CA LYS A 72 -12.58 8.95 -8.37
C LYS A 72 -12.85 8.10 -7.13
N GLU A 73 -11.96 7.15 -6.86
CA GLU A 73 -12.15 6.12 -5.82
C GLU A 73 -11.27 6.36 -4.59
N ALA A 74 -10.12 7.00 -4.78
CA ALA A 74 -9.18 7.31 -3.72
C ALA A 74 -8.39 8.56 -4.07
N ASP A 75 -7.93 9.26 -3.04
CA ASP A 75 -6.88 10.28 -3.16
C ASP A 75 -5.57 9.69 -2.63
N VAL A 76 -4.46 10.16 -3.19
CA VAL A 76 -3.11 9.81 -2.74
C VAL A 76 -2.46 11.08 -2.21
N PHE A 77 -1.98 11.02 -0.97
CA PHE A 77 -1.27 12.09 -0.28
C PHE A 77 0.20 11.72 -0.11
N LEU A 78 1.05 12.73 0.02
CA LEU A 78 2.42 12.59 0.53
C LEU A 78 2.37 12.76 2.05
N LEU A 79 2.97 11.81 2.75
CA LEU A 79 3.04 11.79 4.21
C LEU A 79 4.48 11.49 4.61
N GLU A 80 5.07 12.32 5.46
CA GLU A 80 6.37 12.01 6.07
C GLU A 80 6.15 11.31 7.40
N ARG A 81 6.80 10.17 7.62
CA ARG A 81 6.92 9.54 8.93
C ARG A 81 8.33 9.73 9.42
N ALA A 82 8.50 10.41 10.56
CA ALA A 82 9.81 10.65 11.14
C ALA A 82 9.83 10.45 12.65
N ASP A 83 10.96 9.96 13.15
CA ASP A 83 11.32 9.98 14.57
C ASP A 83 12.53 10.90 14.80
N ALA A 84 13.20 10.79 15.95
CA ALA A 84 14.35 11.62 16.29
C ALA A 84 15.58 11.38 15.39
N ASP A 85 15.68 10.18 14.81
CA ASP A 85 16.89 9.70 14.13
C ASP A 85 16.72 9.63 12.61
N SER A 86 15.48 9.47 12.12
CA SER A 86 15.20 9.14 10.73
C SER A 86 13.83 9.60 10.26
N GLY A 87 13.67 9.72 8.94
CA GLY A 87 12.41 10.09 8.31
C GLY A 87 12.26 9.48 6.92
N VAL A 88 11.02 9.18 6.55
CA VAL A 88 10.67 8.64 5.24
C VAL A 88 9.39 9.26 4.71
N VAL A 89 9.37 9.56 3.41
CA VAL A 89 8.14 9.99 2.72
C VAL A 89 7.42 8.78 2.12
N LEU A 90 6.13 8.67 2.43
CA LEU A 90 5.22 7.61 2.05
C LEU A 90 4.10 8.16 1.15
N ALA A 91 3.50 7.25 0.37
CA ALA A 91 2.25 7.52 -0.33
C ALA A 91 1.08 7.00 0.51
N ALA A 92 0.18 7.92 0.91
CA ALA A 92 -1.03 7.59 1.66
C ALA A 92 -2.26 7.55 0.74
N LYS A 93 -2.71 6.35 0.36
CA LYS A 93 -3.91 6.14 -0.47
C LYS A 93 -5.14 6.03 0.43
N ARG A 94 -6.01 7.04 0.38
CA ARG A 94 -7.25 7.15 1.17
C ARG A 94 -8.46 6.90 0.30
N TYR A 95 -9.17 5.80 0.55
CA TYR A 95 -10.35 5.43 -0.25
C TYR A 95 -11.58 6.24 0.15
N ARG A 96 -12.33 6.68 -0.85
CA ARG A 96 -13.59 7.41 -0.67
C ARG A 96 -14.74 6.43 -0.46
N SER A 97 -15.71 6.84 0.36
CA SER A 97 -16.99 6.13 0.45
C SER A 97 -17.73 6.14 -0.90
N LEU A 98 -18.26 4.98 -1.31
CA LEU A 98 -18.92 4.77 -2.60
C LEU A 98 -20.23 5.56 -2.73
N ASP A 99 -20.16 6.82 -3.15
CA ASP A 99 -21.34 7.59 -3.58
C ASP A 99 -21.52 7.60 -5.12
N HIS A 100 -20.52 7.14 -5.90
CA HIS A 100 -20.48 7.41 -7.35
C HIS A 100 -20.19 6.21 -8.28
N ARG A 101 -20.36 4.96 -7.84
CA ARG A 101 -20.05 3.77 -8.67
C ARG A 101 -21.19 3.21 -9.53
N LEU A 102 -22.34 3.87 -9.61
CA LEU A 102 -23.47 3.34 -10.38
C LEU A 102 -23.31 3.36 -11.90
N PHE A 103 -22.21 3.89 -12.48
CA PHE A 103 -22.15 4.11 -13.94
C PHE A 103 -20.78 3.92 -14.59
N SER A 104 -20.03 2.84 -14.28
CA SER A 104 -19.07 2.30 -15.26
C SER A 104 -18.55 0.90 -14.88
N ARG A 105 -18.87 -0.11 -15.71
CA ARG A 105 -18.12 -1.38 -15.94
C ARG A 105 -17.97 -2.44 -14.83
N ASP A 106 -18.70 -2.38 -13.72
CA ASP A 106 -18.45 -3.25 -12.55
C ASP A 106 -19.10 -4.67 -12.57
N ALA A 107 -19.83 -5.06 -13.61
CA ALA A 107 -20.58 -6.33 -13.59
C ALA A 107 -19.67 -7.57 -13.57
N GLY A 108 -18.61 -7.61 -14.38
CA GLY A 108 -17.70 -8.77 -14.44
C GLY A 108 -16.69 -8.86 -13.30
N TYR A 109 -16.53 -7.76 -12.53
CA TYR A 109 -15.48 -7.64 -11.52
C TYR A 109 -15.87 -8.24 -10.17
N THR A 110 -17.17 -8.30 -9.89
CA THR A 110 -17.70 -8.76 -8.60
C THR A 110 -18.06 -10.25 -8.62
N GLU A 111 -18.28 -10.84 -9.79
CA GLU A 111 -18.84 -12.21 -9.93
C GLU A 111 -17.88 -13.33 -9.45
N GLY A 112 -16.56 -13.10 -9.44
CA GLY A 112 -15.57 -14.07 -8.93
C GLY A 112 -15.34 -14.04 -7.41
N ARG A 113 -15.79 -12.98 -6.71
CA ARG A 113 -15.47 -12.79 -5.29
C ARG A 113 -16.45 -13.59 -4.42
N ARG A 114 -16.15 -14.86 -4.14
CA ARG A 114 -16.89 -15.68 -3.16
C ARG A 114 -16.84 -15.00 -1.79
N MET A 115 -17.87 -14.20 -1.50
CA MET A 115 -18.06 -13.49 -0.23
C MET A 115 -18.11 -14.47 0.94
N ARG A 116 -17.02 -14.55 1.69
CA ARG A 116 -16.96 -15.26 2.96
C ARG A 116 -17.46 -14.32 4.07
N ASN A 117 -18.77 -14.10 4.12
CA ASN A 117 -19.60 -13.81 5.32
C ASN A 117 -20.94 -13.16 4.94
N SER A 118 -22.03 -13.87 5.18
CA SER A 118 -23.40 -13.45 4.83
C SER A 118 -23.96 -12.29 5.65
N ARG A 119 -23.21 -11.78 6.64
CA ARG A 119 -23.59 -10.66 7.50
C ARG A 119 -23.21 -9.31 6.89
N ASP A 120 -22.00 -9.19 6.35
CA ASP A 120 -21.49 -7.93 5.78
C ASP A 120 -22.19 -7.57 4.46
N ARG A 121 -22.58 -8.57 3.68
CA ARG A 121 -23.39 -8.41 2.46
C ARG A 121 -24.73 -7.72 2.72
N ARG A 122 -25.36 -7.94 3.89
CA ARG A 122 -26.65 -7.31 4.24
C ARG A 122 -26.49 -5.87 4.77
N ALA A 123 -25.32 -5.52 5.30
CA ALA A 123 -25.00 -4.16 5.75
C ALA A 123 -24.62 -3.25 4.57
N ALA A 124 -23.83 -3.77 3.62
CA ALA A 124 -23.48 -3.09 2.38
C ALA A 124 -24.71 -2.80 1.49
N ALA A 125 -25.69 -3.71 1.46
CA ALA A 125 -26.92 -3.58 0.67
C ALA A 125 -27.87 -2.45 1.10
N LYS A 126 -27.66 -1.81 2.27
CA LYS A 126 -28.54 -0.74 2.78
C LYS A 126 -28.05 0.69 2.52
N GLY A 127 -26.89 0.88 1.87
CA GLY A 127 -26.37 2.21 1.49
C GLY A 127 -26.10 3.17 2.66
N THR A 128 -26.09 2.70 3.90
CA THR A 128 -25.88 3.53 5.09
C THR A 128 -24.44 4.07 5.15
N ARG A 129 -24.20 5.18 5.87
CA ARG A 129 -22.84 5.73 6.08
C ARG A 129 -21.87 4.66 6.61
N HIS A 130 -22.33 3.80 7.52
CA HIS A 130 -21.56 2.67 8.04
C HIS A 130 -21.28 1.59 6.96
N GLY A 131 -22.29 1.19 6.18
CA GLY A 131 -22.10 0.24 5.08
C GLY A 131 -21.19 0.75 3.96
N ARG A 132 -21.11 2.08 3.77
CA ARG A 132 -20.17 2.73 2.84
C ARG A 132 -18.73 2.72 3.36
N ALA A 133 -18.51 2.97 4.65
CA ALA A 133 -17.19 2.88 5.28
C ALA A 133 -16.64 1.45 5.26
N VAL A 134 -17.50 0.46 5.54
CA VAL A 134 -17.14 -0.97 5.45
C VAL A 134 -16.70 -1.36 4.03
N GLN A 135 -17.39 -0.87 3.00
CA GLN A 135 -17.00 -1.14 1.61
C GLN A 135 -15.65 -0.51 1.26
N ALA A 136 -15.43 0.77 1.61
CA ALA A 136 -14.13 1.41 1.37
C ALA A 136 -12.98 0.65 2.06
N GLY A 137 -13.20 0.16 3.29
CA GLY A 137 -12.21 -0.66 3.99
C GLY A 137 -11.93 -2.00 3.30
N GLN A 138 -12.92 -2.61 2.66
CA GLN A 138 -12.71 -3.83 1.87
C GLN A 138 -11.84 -3.60 0.62
N TRP A 139 -11.94 -2.44 -0.02
CA TRP A 139 -11.06 -2.09 -1.14
C TRP A 139 -9.62 -1.89 -0.69
N ALA A 140 -9.45 -1.14 0.40
CA ALA A 140 -8.12 -0.90 0.98
C ALA A 140 -7.47 -2.21 1.45
N ALA A 141 -8.22 -3.08 2.13
CA ALA A 141 -7.75 -4.40 2.55
C ALA A 141 -7.37 -5.30 1.37
N ALA A 142 -8.17 -5.34 0.31
CA ALA A 142 -7.85 -6.15 -0.86
C ALA A 142 -6.57 -5.66 -1.57
N GLU A 143 -6.37 -4.34 -1.67
CA GLU A 143 -5.15 -3.80 -2.26
C GLU A 143 -3.92 -4.05 -1.38
N PHE A 144 -4.05 -3.90 -0.06
CA PHE A 144 -3.01 -4.25 0.89
C PHE A 144 -2.62 -5.74 0.79
N ASP A 145 -3.58 -6.65 0.75
CA ASP A 145 -3.35 -8.09 0.62
C ASP A 145 -2.62 -8.43 -0.69
N HIS A 146 -3.02 -7.82 -1.82
CA HIS A 146 -2.34 -8.02 -3.10
C HIS A 146 -0.92 -7.47 -3.07
N LEU A 147 -0.71 -6.25 -2.60
CA LEU A 147 0.64 -5.67 -2.48
C LEU A 147 1.53 -6.53 -1.58
N ALA A 148 1.03 -7.00 -0.44
CA ALA A 148 1.80 -7.80 0.49
C ALA A 148 2.20 -9.14 -0.15
N ARG A 149 1.26 -9.80 -0.82
CA ARG A 149 1.51 -11.06 -1.52
C ARG A 149 2.50 -10.89 -2.68
N PHE A 150 2.35 -9.84 -3.48
CA PHE A 150 3.21 -9.57 -4.63
C PHE A 150 4.62 -9.15 -4.20
N TRP A 151 4.73 -8.27 -3.22
CA TRP A 151 6.02 -7.86 -2.68
C TRP A 151 6.77 -9.05 -2.07
N SER A 152 6.08 -9.89 -1.29
CA SER A 152 6.68 -11.11 -0.70
C SER A 152 7.11 -12.13 -1.75
N ALA A 153 6.50 -12.10 -2.93
CA ALA A 153 6.89 -12.92 -4.09
C ALA A 153 8.00 -12.27 -4.95
N GLY A 154 8.53 -11.12 -4.54
CA GLY A 154 9.60 -10.41 -5.24
C GLY A 154 9.16 -9.63 -6.46
N LEU A 155 7.84 -9.41 -6.65
CA LEU A 155 7.37 -8.56 -7.75
C LEU A 155 7.72 -7.10 -7.46
N PRO A 156 8.01 -6.29 -8.51
CA PRO A 156 8.32 -4.89 -8.33
C PRO A 156 7.03 -4.10 -8.13
N VAL A 157 6.55 -4.07 -6.90
CA VAL A 157 5.38 -3.30 -6.43
C VAL A 157 5.80 -2.41 -5.25
N PRO A 158 5.09 -1.31 -4.95
CA PRO A 158 5.36 -0.55 -3.73
C PRO A 158 5.22 -1.43 -2.49
N TYR A 159 6.17 -1.34 -1.57
CA TYR A 159 6.02 -2.00 -0.27
C TYR A 159 4.77 -1.46 0.47
N PRO A 160 3.81 -2.31 0.87
CA PRO A 160 2.65 -1.87 1.63
C PRO A 160 3.03 -1.68 3.09
N VAL A 161 3.25 -0.44 3.51
CA VAL A 161 3.72 -0.11 4.87
C VAL A 161 2.69 -0.53 5.90
N GLN A 162 1.47 -0.02 5.80
CA GLN A 162 0.39 -0.40 6.71
C GLN A 162 -0.99 -0.13 6.13
N LEU A 163 -2.00 -0.77 6.70
CA LEU A 163 -3.41 -0.48 6.49
C LEU A 163 -4.07 -0.08 7.81
N ASP A 164 -4.64 1.12 7.85
CA ASP A 164 -5.46 1.62 8.96
C ASP A 164 -6.85 2.02 8.43
N GLY A 165 -7.86 1.19 8.70
CA GLY A 165 -9.23 1.39 8.25
C GLY A 165 -9.36 1.47 6.72
N THR A 166 -9.37 2.69 6.16
CA THR A 166 -9.46 2.97 4.72
C THR A 166 -8.24 3.68 4.16
N GLU A 167 -7.17 3.80 4.94
CA GLU A 167 -5.91 4.40 4.56
C GLU A 167 -4.84 3.33 4.39
N LEU A 168 -4.28 3.25 3.19
CA LEU A 168 -3.16 2.41 2.84
C LEU A 168 -1.91 3.29 2.74
N LEU A 169 -0.95 3.11 3.64
CA LEU A 169 0.38 3.69 3.50
C LEU A 169 1.27 2.72 2.72
N MET A 170 2.02 3.22 1.76
CA MET A 170 2.92 2.43 0.93
C MET A 170 4.18 3.22 0.54
N GLU A 171 5.21 2.51 0.08
CA GLU A 171 6.44 3.09 -0.47
C GLU A 171 6.12 4.16 -1.53
N LEU A 172 6.71 5.35 -1.37
CA LEU A 172 6.75 6.33 -2.44
C LEU A 172 7.87 5.96 -3.41
N ILE A 173 7.52 5.65 -4.65
CA ILE A 173 8.52 5.36 -5.68
C ILE A 173 9.07 6.68 -6.22
N THR A 174 10.37 6.92 -6.02
CA THR A 174 11.06 8.14 -6.47
C THR A 174 12.18 7.83 -7.46
N LEU A 175 12.59 8.86 -8.20
CA LEU A 175 13.84 8.91 -8.95
C LEU A 175 15.01 9.22 -8.00
N ALA A 176 16.24 9.16 -8.52
CA ALA A 176 17.46 9.44 -7.75
C ALA A 176 17.52 10.89 -7.21
N ASP A 177 16.81 11.82 -7.85
CA ASP A 177 16.71 13.23 -7.41
C ASP A 177 15.63 13.47 -6.35
N GLY A 178 14.94 12.41 -5.90
CA GLY A 178 13.86 12.46 -4.91
C GLY A 178 12.49 12.83 -5.48
N SER A 179 12.39 13.13 -6.78
CA SER A 179 11.09 13.37 -7.42
C SER A 179 10.30 12.09 -7.59
N GLY A 180 8.96 12.17 -7.57
CA GLY A 180 8.10 11.00 -7.77
C GLY A 180 8.30 10.38 -9.16
N ALA A 181 8.42 9.05 -9.21
CA ALA A 181 8.65 8.34 -10.47
C ALA A 181 7.50 8.58 -11.48
N PRO A 182 7.81 8.93 -12.73
CA PRO A 182 6.79 9.16 -13.75
C PRO A 182 6.09 7.84 -14.13
N ARG A 183 4.86 7.95 -14.65
CA ARG A 183 4.22 6.81 -15.29
C ARG A 183 4.97 6.47 -16.58
N LEU A 184 5.11 5.19 -16.90
CA LEU A 184 5.76 4.72 -18.12
C LEU A 184 5.20 5.45 -19.36
N ALA A 185 3.88 5.66 -19.43
CA ALA A 185 3.20 6.43 -20.48
C ALA A 185 3.80 7.83 -20.76
N GLN A 186 4.31 8.49 -19.72
CA GLN A 186 4.88 9.84 -19.76
C GLN A 186 6.36 9.84 -20.16
N THR A 187 7.02 8.68 -20.16
CA THR A 187 8.44 8.55 -20.48
C THR A 187 8.71 8.31 -21.96
N ARG A 188 9.96 8.53 -22.38
CA ARG A 188 10.49 8.26 -23.72
C ARG A 188 11.86 7.58 -23.61
N PRO A 189 11.92 6.32 -23.13
CA PRO A 189 13.18 5.62 -22.95
C PRO A 189 13.84 5.33 -24.30
N GLY A 190 15.17 5.31 -24.33
CA GLY A 190 15.93 4.79 -25.47
C GLY A 190 15.80 3.27 -25.58
N LEU A 191 16.19 2.71 -26.73
CA LEU A 191 15.99 1.29 -27.04
C LEU A 191 16.60 0.33 -25.99
N PRO A 192 17.83 0.52 -25.46
CA PRO A 192 18.38 -0.40 -24.46
C PRO A 192 17.59 -0.44 -23.15
N LEU A 193 17.09 0.72 -22.70
CA LEU A 193 16.27 0.82 -21.50
C LEU A 193 14.87 0.26 -21.73
N LEU A 194 14.33 0.47 -22.93
CA LEU A 194 13.04 -0.08 -23.35
C LEU A 194 13.05 -1.62 -23.36
N GLU A 195 14.12 -2.24 -23.86
CA GLU A 195 14.33 -3.70 -23.80
C GLU A 195 14.41 -4.20 -22.35
N THR A 196 15.14 -3.47 -21.49
CA THR A 196 15.26 -3.78 -20.07
C THR A 196 13.90 -3.73 -19.37
N TYR A 197 13.12 -2.68 -19.60
CA TYR A 197 11.75 -2.55 -19.09
C TYR A 197 10.83 -3.67 -19.59
N TRP A 198 10.93 -4.04 -20.86
CA TRP A 198 10.13 -5.13 -21.40
C TRP A 198 10.45 -6.45 -20.69
N ALA A 199 11.73 -6.78 -20.54
CA ALA A 199 12.15 -7.99 -19.83
C ALA A 199 11.64 -8.01 -18.39
N GLN A 200 11.79 -6.90 -17.64
CA GLN A 200 11.26 -6.80 -16.28
C GLN A 200 9.74 -6.98 -16.21
N LEU A 201 9.01 -6.38 -17.17
CA LEU A 201 7.56 -6.48 -17.21
C LEU A 201 7.10 -7.92 -17.48
N VAL A 202 7.73 -8.61 -18.43
CA VAL A 202 7.42 -10.01 -18.75
C VAL A 202 7.66 -10.89 -17.52
N GLU A 203 8.79 -10.73 -16.83
CA GLU A 203 9.08 -11.50 -15.61
C GLU A 203 8.06 -11.21 -14.50
N ALA A 204 7.67 -9.95 -14.29
CA ALA A 204 6.62 -9.60 -13.34
C ALA A 204 5.27 -10.25 -13.72
N MET A 205 4.89 -10.23 -15.00
CA MET A 205 3.66 -10.85 -15.49
C MET A 205 3.68 -12.38 -15.36
N ARG A 206 4.84 -13.04 -15.58
CA ARG A 206 5.02 -14.48 -15.35
C ARG A 206 4.86 -14.85 -13.88
N ALA A 207 5.42 -14.04 -12.98
CA ALA A 207 5.26 -14.23 -11.55
C ALA A 207 3.79 -14.09 -11.13
N MET A 208 3.07 -13.09 -11.64
CA MET A 208 1.62 -12.96 -11.42
C MET A 208 0.84 -14.17 -11.95
N ALA A 209 1.15 -14.61 -13.18
CA ALA A 209 0.49 -15.75 -13.81
C ALA A 209 0.72 -17.05 -13.00
N THR A 210 1.94 -17.28 -12.52
CA THR A 210 2.30 -18.41 -11.62
C THR A 210 1.47 -18.40 -10.33
N MET A 211 1.08 -17.21 -9.86
CA MET A 211 0.21 -17.03 -8.70
C MET A 211 -1.29 -17.19 -9.03
N GLY A 212 -1.62 -17.50 -10.28
CA GLY A 212 -2.97 -17.60 -10.82
C GLY A 212 -3.64 -16.25 -11.08
N LEU A 213 -2.88 -15.17 -11.17
CA LEU A 213 -3.40 -13.80 -11.21
C LEU A 213 -3.02 -13.07 -12.50
N ALA A 214 -3.99 -12.34 -13.06
CA ALA A 214 -3.76 -11.26 -14.02
C ALA A 214 -3.93 -9.92 -13.30
N HIS A 215 -3.36 -8.84 -13.84
CA HIS A 215 -3.55 -7.51 -13.27
C HIS A 215 -4.96 -6.95 -13.55
N GLY A 216 -5.56 -7.30 -14.69
CA GLY A 216 -6.94 -6.95 -15.05
C GLY A 216 -7.14 -5.56 -15.67
N ASP A 217 -6.18 -4.65 -15.48
CA ASP A 217 -6.14 -3.32 -16.10
C ASP A 217 -4.69 -2.86 -16.34
N LEU A 218 -3.78 -3.78 -16.63
CA LEU A 218 -2.37 -3.42 -16.86
C LEU A 218 -2.26 -2.54 -18.10
N SER A 219 -1.57 -1.43 -17.93
CA SER A 219 -1.26 -0.50 -19.01
C SER A 219 -0.02 0.34 -18.64
N PRO A 220 0.58 1.06 -19.59
CA PRO A 220 1.67 2.00 -19.32
C PRO A 220 1.30 3.13 -18.35
N PHE A 221 0.01 3.32 -18.05
CA PHE A 221 -0.44 4.25 -17.02
C PHE A 221 -0.35 3.66 -15.61
N ASN A 222 -0.33 2.34 -15.47
CA ASN A 222 -0.26 1.62 -14.19
C ASN A 222 1.14 1.02 -13.94
N LEU A 223 2.13 1.54 -14.67
CA LEU A 223 3.55 1.27 -14.47
C LEU A 223 4.24 2.58 -14.14
N LEU A 224 4.99 2.61 -13.05
CA LEU A 224 5.96 3.67 -12.76
C LEU A 224 7.31 3.26 -13.34
N ALA A 225 8.04 4.22 -13.88
CA ALA A 225 9.35 3.99 -14.48
C ALA A 225 10.39 4.86 -13.79
N THR A 226 11.30 4.21 -13.08
CA THR A 226 12.55 4.82 -12.58
C THR A 226 13.66 4.62 -13.61
N GLU A 227 14.86 5.13 -13.39
CA GLU A 227 15.96 5.05 -14.37
C GLU A 227 16.35 3.62 -14.76
N ASP A 228 16.17 2.65 -13.85
CA ASP A 228 16.61 1.27 -14.02
C ASP A 228 15.50 0.22 -13.77
N ARG A 229 14.37 0.57 -13.16
CA ARG A 229 13.27 -0.37 -12.89
C ARG A 229 11.86 0.12 -13.22
N LEU A 230 11.00 -0.81 -13.60
CA LEU A 230 9.55 -0.66 -13.61
C LEU A 230 8.94 -1.07 -12.28
N VAL A 231 7.90 -0.36 -11.84
CA VAL A 231 7.11 -0.72 -10.65
C VAL A 231 5.63 -0.77 -11.02
N LEU A 232 4.96 -1.87 -10.73
CA LEU A 232 3.52 -2.08 -10.95
C LEU A 232 2.72 -1.39 -9.85
N ILE A 233 1.69 -0.63 -10.22
CA ILE A 233 0.80 0.06 -9.28
C ILE A 233 -0.66 -0.21 -9.63
N ASP A 234 -1.56 0.11 -8.69
CA ASP A 234 -3.02 -0.01 -8.87
C ASP A 234 -3.47 -1.47 -9.07
N LEU A 235 -3.19 -2.29 -8.05
CA LEU A 235 -3.49 -3.72 -8.00
C LEU A 235 -4.85 -4.14 -7.36
N PRO A 236 -5.82 -3.27 -7.00
CA PRO A 236 -7.14 -3.77 -6.56
C PRO A 236 -7.87 -4.49 -7.71
N GLN A 237 -7.34 -4.27 -8.93
CA GLN A 237 -7.44 -4.89 -10.25
C GLN A 237 -7.24 -6.41 -10.38
N ALA A 238 -6.48 -7.05 -9.49
CA ALA A 238 -6.01 -8.41 -9.79
C ALA A 238 -7.15 -9.43 -9.91
N VAL A 239 -7.17 -10.16 -11.03
CA VAL A 239 -8.20 -11.12 -11.39
C VAL A 239 -7.61 -12.53 -11.36
N ASP A 240 -8.31 -13.45 -10.69
CA ASP A 240 -7.99 -14.89 -10.76
C ASP A 240 -8.22 -15.40 -12.18
N VAL A 241 -7.14 -15.86 -12.83
CA VAL A 241 -7.14 -16.29 -14.25
C VAL A 241 -7.97 -17.56 -14.44
N VAL A 242 -8.03 -18.42 -13.41
CA VAL A 242 -8.63 -19.75 -13.48
C VAL A 242 -10.06 -19.73 -12.97
N ALA A 243 -10.30 -19.07 -11.83
CA ALA A 243 -11.59 -19.04 -11.18
C ALA A 243 -12.57 -18.02 -11.78
N ASN A 244 -12.07 -16.98 -12.45
CA ASN A 244 -12.92 -16.02 -13.15
C ASN A 244 -13.22 -16.54 -14.58
N PRO A 245 -14.50 -16.66 -15.00
CA PRO A 245 -14.85 -17.02 -16.37
C PRO A 245 -14.23 -16.14 -17.46
N GLN A 246 -13.91 -14.89 -17.12
CA GLN A 246 -13.26 -13.91 -18.00
C GLN A 246 -11.75 -13.74 -17.71
N GLY A 247 -11.16 -14.56 -16.84
CA GLY A 247 -9.79 -14.39 -16.36
C GLY A 247 -8.75 -14.37 -17.49
N THR A 248 -8.88 -15.27 -18.46
CA THR A 248 -8.03 -15.32 -19.65
C THR A 248 -8.22 -14.10 -20.57
N GLU A 249 -9.43 -13.53 -20.64
CA GLU A 249 -9.70 -12.31 -21.41
C GLU A 249 -9.02 -11.08 -20.80
N TYR A 250 -9.01 -10.98 -19.47
CA TYR A 250 -8.29 -9.95 -18.73
C TYR A 250 -6.77 -10.07 -18.95
N LEU A 251 -6.21 -11.28 -18.84
CA LEU A 251 -4.80 -11.52 -19.13
C LEU A 251 -4.43 -11.15 -20.57
N ALA A 252 -5.25 -11.53 -21.54
CA ALA A 252 -5.05 -11.18 -22.95
C ALA A 252 -5.14 -9.66 -23.18
N ARG A 253 -6.00 -8.95 -22.46
CA ARG A 253 -6.11 -7.49 -22.51
C ARG A 253 -4.86 -6.83 -21.95
N ASP A 254 -4.35 -7.31 -20.82
CA ASP A 254 -3.10 -6.83 -20.22
C ASP A 254 -1.94 -6.96 -21.22
N CYS A 255 -1.78 -8.13 -21.83
CA CYS A 255 -0.76 -8.39 -22.86
C CYS A 255 -0.86 -7.42 -24.04
N ARG A 256 -2.07 -7.22 -24.59
CA ARG A 256 -2.29 -6.29 -25.71
C ARG A 256 -1.94 -4.85 -25.35
N ASN A 257 -2.37 -4.38 -24.17
CA ASN A 257 -2.16 -2.99 -23.75
C ASN A 257 -0.66 -2.65 -23.65
N VAL A 258 0.12 -3.52 -23.02
CA VAL A 258 1.56 -3.28 -22.84
C VAL A 258 2.31 -3.46 -24.15
N THR A 259 2.08 -4.56 -24.87
CA THR A 259 2.73 -4.84 -26.16
C THR A 259 2.50 -3.69 -27.15
N THR A 260 1.29 -3.15 -27.23
CA THR A 260 0.97 -2.01 -28.11
C THR A 260 1.87 -0.81 -27.82
N TRP A 261 2.14 -0.51 -26.54
CA TRP A 261 2.95 0.64 -26.16
C TRP A 261 4.43 0.45 -26.43
N PHE A 262 4.97 -0.76 -26.18
CA PHE A 262 6.35 -1.13 -26.45
C PHE A 262 6.64 -1.22 -27.96
N ARG A 263 5.72 -1.82 -28.73
CA ARG A 263 5.79 -1.88 -30.20
C ARG A 263 5.79 -0.49 -30.83
N ALA A 264 4.94 0.42 -30.33
CA ALA A 264 4.92 1.81 -30.78
C ALA A 264 6.22 2.59 -30.50
N ARG A 265 7.15 2.03 -29.71
CA ARG A 265 8.46 2.62 -29.38
C ARG A 265 9.64 1.89 -30.03
N GLY A 266 9.35 0.94 -30.91
CA GLY A 266 10.36 0.29 -31.75
C GLY A 266 10.81 -1.08 -31.26
N LEU A 267 10.16 -1.69 -30.27
CA LEU A 267 10.36 -3.12 -29.99
C LEU A 267 9.56 -3.99 -30.96
N ASP A 268 10.17 -5.11 -31.36
CA ASP A 268 9.49 -6.20 -32.06
C ASP A 268 8.99 -7.22 -31.03
N VAL A 269 7.79 -6.98 -30.52
CA VAL A 269 7.14 -7.78 -29.47
C VAL A 269 5.73 -8.14 -29.90
N ASP A 270 5.24 -9.32 -29.51
CA ASP A 270 3.90 -9.79 -29.85
C ASP A 270 3.04 -10.17 -28.65
N ALA A 271 1.76 -9.78 -28.73
CA ALA A 271 0.83 -9.90 -27.61
C ALA A 271 0.28 -11.33 -27.49
N ASP A 272 0.13 -12.04 -28.61
CA ASP A 272 -0.36 -13.42 -28.61
C ASP A 272 0.78 -14.36 -28.20
N GLU A 273 2.02 -14.06 -28.58
CA GLU A 273 3.21 -14.77 -28.06
C GLU A 273 3.36 -14.57 -26.55
N LEU A 274 3.24 -13.33 -26.05
CA LEU A 274 3.26 -13.06 -24.61
C LEU A 274 2.12 -13.79 -23.89
N LEU A 275 0.91 -13.76 -24.43
CA LEU A 275 -0.23 -14.46 -23.83
C LEU A 275 0.02 -15.97 -23.76
N ALA A 276 0.50 -16.59 -24.83
CA ALA A 276 0.80 -18.01 -24.87
C ALA A 276 1.85 -18.39 -23.82
N ASP A 277 2.90 -17.57 -23.67
CA ASP A 277 3.91 -17.74 -22.63
C ASP A 277 3.29 -17.68 -21.23
N LEU A 278 2.50 -16.64 -20.92
CA LEU A 278 1.89 -16.47 -19.59
C LEU A 278 0.88 -17.57 -19.24
N LEU A 279 0.12 -18.08 -20.21
CA LEU A 279 -0.79 -19.20 -20.00
C LEU A 279 -0.06 -20.47 -19.56
N ALA A 280 1.19 -20.67 -20.00
CA ALA A 280 2.02 -21.81 -19.57
C ALA A 280 2.48 -21.70 -18.10
N TYR A 281 2.41 -20.52 -17.49
CA TYR A 281 2.66 -20.32 -16.06
C TYR A 281 1.38 -20.37 -15.22
N ALA A 282 0.21 -20.09 -15.82
CA ALA A 282 -1.07 -20.06 -15.13
C ALA A 282 -1.73 -21.43 -14.94
N PHE A 283 -1.33 -22.44 -15.71
CA PHE A 283 -1.91 -23.79 -15.76
C PHE A 283 -0.83 -24.87 -15.70
#